data_AF-A0AA35NIJ0-F1
#
_entry.id   AF-A0AA35NIJ0-F1
#
_cell.length_a   1.000
_cell.length_b   1.000
_cell.length_c   1.000
_cell.angle_alpha   90.00
_cell.angle_beta   90.00
_cell.angle_gamma   90.00
#
_symmetry.space_group_name_H-M   'P 1'
#
loop_
_entity.id
_entity.type
_entity.pdbx_description
1 polymer ?
#
loop_
_entity_poly.entity_id
_entity_poly.type
_entity_poly.pdbx_seq_one_letter_code
_entity_poly.pdbx_strand_id
1 'polypeptide(L)'
;MSCNDEEYIKQMELQRKAFESQFGSLESMGFEDKTKSIETKEDVNSSSDGENDSSDDANDFSDDNREGSFSSSEENSHDSSVDIEQDSKPKTRPKVIKFSGPSDVYIPPSKKTQKLLRSGKTLSQINKKLESAEVKEEKEDETLEAENLQNDLELQQFLRESHLLSAFSNSGNSSADSGVSLTLQSIGGGNDDGIIYQDDQVIGKARSRTLEMRLNRLSRVNGHEEKISKLEKVPMHIRKGMIDKHVKRIKKYEQEAAEGGIVLSKVKKGQFRKIESTYKKDIERRIGGSIKAKDKERGTKRERGLKISSVGRSTRNGLIVSKRDIARISGSDKGGKFNSKKKTRR
;
A
#
# COMPACT_ATOMS: atom_id res chain seq x y z
N MET A 1 23.79 44.52 7.29
CA MET A 1 24.53 43.87 8.40
C MET A 1 25.60 42.96 7.82
N SER A 2 26.57 42.49 8.62
CA SER A 2 27.56 41.53 8.10
C SER A 2 26.87 40.18 7.88
N CYS A 3 27.30 39.39 6.89
CA CYS A 3 26.69 38.10 6.56
C CYS A 3 26.67 37.10 7.75
N ASN A 4 27.51 37.35 8.77
CA ASN A 4 27.56 36.58 10.01
C ASN A 4 26.40 36.87 10.98
N ASP A 5 25.79 38.07 10.91
CA ASP A 5 24.73 38.49 11.83
C ASP A 5 23.39 37.82 11.47
N GLU A 6 23.12 37.61 10.19
CA GLU A 6 21.91 36.92 9.69
C GLU A 6 21.93 35.42 10.03
N GLU A 7 23.09 34.77 9.89
CA GLU A 7 23.25 33.37 10.28
C GLU A 7 23.10 33.18 11.80
N TYR A 8 23.58 34.15 12.59
CA TYR A 8 23.43 34.14 14.05
C TYR A 8 21.95 34.26 14.47
N ILE A 9 21.19 35.15 13.84
CA ILE A 9 19.74 35.31 14.11
C ILE A 9 18.98 34.01 13.76
N LYS A 10 19.31 33.40 12.63
CA LYS A 10 18.70 32.13 12.19
C LYS A 10 18.98 30.97 13.14
N GLN A 11 20.19 30.89 13.69
CA GLN A 11 20.54 29.88 14.69
C GLN A 11 19.76 30.08 16.00
N MET A 12 19.56 31.33 16.43
CA MET A 12 18.78 31.64 17.62
C MET A 12 17.29 31.32 17.46
N GLU A 13 16.72 31.56 16.27
CA GLU A 13 15.33 31.19 15.95
C GLU A 13 15.13 29.66 15.96
N LEU A 14 16.13 28.90 15.48
CA LEU A 14 16.09 27.44 15.48
C LEU A 14 16.12 26.87 16.90
N GLN A 15 16.94 27.46 17.79
CA GLN A 15 16.97 27.11 19.21
C GLN A 15 15.64 27.42 19.90
N ARG A 16 15.01 28.56 19.57
CA ARG A 16 13.66 28.89 20.07
C ARG A 16 12.64 27.84 19.65
N LYS A 17 12.58 27.47 18.36
CA LYS A 17 11.62 26.45 17.88
C LYS A 17 11.82 25.09 18.56
N ALA A 18 13.07 24.69 18.77
CA ALA A 18 13.38 23.46 19.51
C ALA A 18 12.92 23.54 20.97
N PHE A 19 13.13 24.69 21.63
CA PHE A 19 12.69 24.92 23.00
C PHE A 19 11.17 24.94 23.13
N GLU A 20 10.47 25.66 22.26
CA GLU A 20 9.00 25.75 22.27
C GLU A 20 8.34 24.39 22.01
N SER A 21 8.97 23.53 21.19
CA SER A 21 8.49 22.17 20.96
C SER A 21 8.56 21.26 22.20
N GLN A 22 9.54 21.51 23.09
CA GLN A 22 9.77 20.70 24.30
C GLN A 22 9.08 21.25 25.55
N PHE A 23 8.94 22.58 25.65
CA PHE A 23 8.52 23.26 26.87
C PHE A 23 7.27 24.13 26.71
N GLY A 24 6.72 24.26 25.49
CA GLY A 24 5.62 25.19 25.20
C GLY A 24 6.13 26.59 24.83
N SER A 25 5.24 27.48 24.37
CA SER A 25 5.63 28.80 23.89
C SER A 25 6.25 29.66 25.00
N LEU A 26 7.27 30.45 24.67
CA LEU A 26 7.95 31.30 25.67
C LEU A 26 6.98 32.27 26.37
N GLU A 27 5.99 32.76 25.63
CA GLU A 27 4.93 33.66 26.12
C GLU A 27 3.98 32.95 27.10
N SER A 28 3.67 31.67 26.87
CA SER A 28 2.87 30.88 27.83
C SER A 28 3.60 30.66 29.16
N MET A 29 4.93 30.77 29.16
CA MET A 29 5.79 30.68 30.35
C MET A 29 6.04 32.04 31.01
N GLY A 30 5.40 33.12 30.52
CA GLY A 30 5.46 34.46 31.09
C GLY A 30 6.75 35.24 30.78
N PHE A 31 7.49 34.85 29.73
CA PHE A 31 8.69 35.56 29.29
C PHE A 31 8.41 36.37 28.02
N GLU A 32 8.82 37.64 28.01
CA GLU A 32 8.77 38.49 26.82
C GLU A 32 9.90 38.13 25.85
N ASP A 33 9.52 37.79 24.62
CA ASP A 33 10.45 37.40 23.58
C ASP A 33 11.09 38.61 22.89
N LYS A 34 12.41 38.71 23.00
CA LYS A 34 13.19 39.83 22.44
C LYS A 34 13.50 39.65 20.96
N THR A 35 13.39 38.44 20.40
CA THR A 35 13.73 38.21 18.98
C THR A 35 12.69 38.82 18.03
N LYS A 36 11.42 38.92 18.47
CA LYS A 36 10.35 39.62 17.72
C LYS A 36 10.57 41.13 17.56
N SER A 37 11.32 41.76 18.45
CA SER A 37 11.54 43.21 18.43
C SER A 37 12.55 43.69 17.38
N ILE A 38 13.29 42.77 16.76
CA ILE A 38 14.34 43.07 15.78
C ILE A 38 13.76 43.14 14.36
N GLU A 39 12.70 42.36 14.06
CA GLU A 39 12.07 42.29 12.74
C GLU A 39 11.20 43.53 12.38
N THR A 40 10.91 44.42 13.33
CA THR A 40 10.00 45.57 13.12
C THR A 40 10.67 46.88 12.67
N LYS A 41 11.99 46.91 12.47
CA LYS A 41 12.73 48.15 12.12
C LYS A 41 13.37 48.18 10.74
N GLU A 42 13.42 47.07 10.02
CA GLU A 42 13.99 47.01 8.67
C GLU A 42 13.02 46.25 7.78
N ASP A 43 12.06 46.95 7.16
CA ASP A 43 11.51 46.61 5.83
C ASP A 43 10.39 47.60 5.44
N VAL A 44 10.79 48.76 4.90
CA VAL A 44 9.90 49.68 4.19
C VAL A 44 10.61 50.18 2.91
N ASN A 45 10.64 49.35 1.85
CA ASN A 45 10.49 49.73 0.42
C ASN A 45 10.99 48.66 -0.57
N SER A 46 10.06 47.87 -1.12
CA SER A 46 9.80 47.70 -2.57
C SER A 46 8.52 46.84 -2.71
N SER A 47 7.35 47.43 -2.98
CA SER A 47 6.76 47.60 -4.34
C SER A 47 6.81 46.29 -5.16
N SER A 48 5.72 45.68 -5.63
CA SER A 48 4.47 46.28 -6.16
C SER A 48 3.23 45.39 -6.01
N ASP A 49 2.09 46.07 -5.81
CA ASP A 49 0.71 45.87 -6.33
C ASP A 49 0.25 44.45 -6.69
N GLY A 50 -0.89 43.96 -6.22
CA GLY A 50 -2.23 44.58 -6.15
C GLY A 50 -3.19 43.53 -6.77
N GLU A 51 -4.45 43.34 -6.41
CA GLU A 51 -5.45 44.12 -5.70
C GLU A 51 -6.63 43.20 -5.30
N ASN A 52 -7.40 43.64 -4.29
CA ASN A 52 -8.89 43.63 -4.13
C ASN A 52 -9.67 42.30 -4.28
N ASP A 53 -10.71 41.99 -3.48
CA ASP A 53 -11.81 42.87 -3.06
C ASP A 53 -12.54 42.34 -1.80
N SER A 54 -13.22 43.29 -1.17
CA SER A 54 -13.99 43.36 0.07
C SER A 54 -15.29 42.53 0.12
N SER A 55 -15.69 42.04 1.29
CA SER A 55 -16.86 42.57 2.01
C SER A 55 -17.22 41.79 3.29
N ASP A 56 -17.57 42.59 4.28
CA ASP A 56 -18.24 42.37 5.56
C ASP A 56 -19.28 41.24 5.61
N ASP A 57 -19.48 40.62 6.78
CA ASP A 57 -20.55 41.06 7.68
C ASP A 57 -20.60 40.25 8.99
N ALA A 58 -20.87 40.97 10.07
CA ALA A 58 -21.04 40.50 11.43
C ALA A 58 -22.52 40.25 11.72
N ASN A 59 -22.84 39.24 12.53
CA ASN A 59 -24.06 39.14 13.36
C ASN A 59 -23.69 38.19 14.51
N ASP A 60 -23.59 38.59 15.78
CA ASP A 60 -24.57 39.16 16.71
C ASP A 60 -25.81 38.26 16.95
N PHE A 61 -26.18 38.19 18.24
CA PHE A 61 -27.31 37.49 18.90
C PHE A 61 -27.14 36.02 19.33
N SER A 62 -26.91 35.83 20.64
CA SER A 62 -27.97 35.28 21.52
C SER A 62 -27.65 35.50 23.00
N ASP A 63 -28.50 36.34 23.58
CA ASP A 63 -28.89 36.41 25.00
C ASP A 63 -29.74 35.18 25.34
N ASP A 64 -29.43 34.46 26.43
CA ASP A 64 -30.45 33.89 27.34
C ASP A 64 -29.84 33.35 28.66
N ASN A 65 -30.13 34.09 29.75
CA ASN A 65 -30.44 33.68 31.13
C ASN A 65 -29.89 32.36 31.74
N ARG A 66 -29.23 32.47 32.90
CA ARG A 66 -29.83 32.15 34.23
C ARG A 66 -28.84 32.21 35.42
N GLU A 67 -29.13 33.15 36.31
CA GLU A 67 -29.43 32.99 37.76
C GLU A 67 -28.40 32.45 38.77
N GLY A 68 -28.16 33.30 39.79
CA GLY A 68 -27.94 32.95 41.21
C GLY A 68 -26.48 33.02 41.66
N SER A 69 -26.07 33.68 42.75
CA SER A 69 -26.75 34.36 43.86
C SER A 69 -25.63 34.98 44.74
N PHE A 70 -25.71 36.28 45.12
CA PHE A 70 -25.80 36.81 46.51
C PHE A 70 -24.62 36.40 47.44
N SER A 71 -23.89 37.23 48.21
CA SER A 71 -24.01 38.61 48.71
C SER A 71 -22.78 38.96 49.58
N SER A 72 -22.63 40.26 49.88
CA SER A 72 -22.04 40.90 51.08
C SER A 72 -20.79 41.74 50.74
N SER A 73 -20.89 43.08 50.58
CA SER A 73 -20.96 44.14 51.63
C SER A 73 -19.93 43.89 52.76
N GLU A 74 -19.08 44.82 53.18
CA GLU A 74 -19.14 46.29 53.21
C GLU A 74 -17.75 46.90 53.56
N GLU A 75 -17.53 48.11 53.02
CA GLU A 75 -16.97 49.34 53.63
C GLU A 75 -15.57 49.51 54.30
N ASN A 76 -15.08 50.75 54.04
CA ASN A 76 -14.15 51.61 54.80
C ASN A 76 -12.64 51.38 54.61
N SER A 77 -11.78 52.40 54.51
CA SER A 77 -11.90 53.88 54.52
C SER A 77 -10.49 54.47 54.38
N HIS A 78 -10.33 55.61 53.68
CA HIS A 78 -9.27 56.65 53.87
C HIS A 78 -7.79 56.20 53.70
N ASP A 79 -6.79 56.99 53.31
CA ASP A 79 -6.57 58.38 52.94
C ASP A 79 -5.13 58.43 52.33
N SER A 80 -4.89 59.46 51.53
CA SER A 80 -3.67 59.99 50.90
C SER A 80 -2.27 59.49 51.32
N SER A 81 -1.39 59.34 50.32
CA SER A 81 -0.23 60.23 50.10
C SER A 81 0.65 59.75 48.94
N VAL A 82 0.98 60.70 48.06
CA VAL A 82 2.00 60.60 47.00
C VAL A 82 3.39 60.53 47.65
N ASP A 83 4.31 59.69 47.13
CA ASP A 83 5.72 60.06 46.93
C ASP A 83 6.56 58.97 46.22
N ILE A 84 6.95 59.31 44.99
CA ILE A 84 8.29 59.28 44.37
C ILE A 84 9.19 58.03 44.56
N GLU A 85 9.48 57.45 43.39
CA GLU A 85 10.59 56.60 42.97
C GLU A 85 11.78 56.40 43.92
N GLN A 86 12.12 55.14 44.19
CA GLN A 86 13.52 54.68 44.18
C GLN A 86 13.62 53.24 43.65
N ASP A 87 14.28 53.12 42.50
CA ASP A 87 14.85 51.88 41.97
C ASP A 87 15.67 51.15 43.04
N SER A 88 15.19 49.96 43.44
CA SER A 88 16.02 49.01 44.18
C SER A 88 16.08 47.70 43.40
N LYS A 89 17.29 47.37 42.95
CA LYS A 89 17.62 46.12 42.24
C LYS A 89 16.93 44.93 42.93
N PRO A 90 16.21 44.04 42.21
CA PRO A 90 15.51 42.93 42.84
C PRO A 90 16.53 42.01 43.50
N LYS A 91 16.51 41.94 44.83
CA LYS A 91 17.32 40.99 45.61
C LYS A 91 16.95 39.58 45.16
N THR A 92 17.92 38.83 44.63
CA THR A 92 17.76 37.43 44.20
C THR A 92 17.40 36.57 45.40
N ARG A 93 16.11 36.23 45.55
CA ARG A 93 15.65 35.24 46.53
C ARG A 93 15.78 33.84 45.90
N PRO A 94 16.22 32.81 46.64
CA PRO A 94 16.24 31.46 46.10
C PRO A 94 14.80 31.03 45.75
N LYS A 95 14.59 30.60 44.51
CA LYS A 95 13.30 30.01 44.09
C LYS A 95 13.19 28.61 44.70
N VAL A 96 12.26 28.44 45.64
CA VAL A 96 11.96 27.14 46.22
C VAL A 96 10.97 26.43 45.29
N ILE A 97 11.45 25.43 44.54
CA ILE A 97 10.59 24.55 43.74
C ILE A 97 10.08 23.44 44.67
N LYS A 98 8.80 23.52 45.06
CA LYS A 98 8.11 22.41 45.73
C LYS A 98 7.37 21.60 44.66
N PHE A 99 7.70 20.32 44.53
CA PHE A 99 6.97 19.43 43.64
C PHE A 99 5.63 19.08 44.29
N SER A 100 4.57 19.80 43.94
CA SER A 100 3.19 19.38 44.21
C SER A 100 2.70 18.47 43.09
N GLY A 101 3.40 17.35 42.90
CA GLY A 101 2.89 16.23 42.09
C GLY A 101 1.92 15.37 42.91
N PRO A 102 1.08 14.54 42.28
CA PRO A 102 0.19 13.62 42.98
C PRO A 102 1.02 12.65 43.82
N SER A 103 1.16 12.98 45.12
CA SER A 103 1.59 12.18 46.28
C SER A 103 2.78 11.24 46.13
N ASP A 104 3.62 11.18 47.17
CA ASP A 104 4.56 10.08 47.49
C ASP A 104 3.90 8.68 47.61
N VAL A 105 2.71 8.47 47.07
CA VAL A 105 2.05 7.17 46.98
C VAL A 105 2.71 6.39 45.85
N TYR A 106 3.45 5.37 46.26
CA TYR A 106 4.06 4.39 45.36
C TYR A 106 3.05 3.88 44.32
N ILE A 107 3.28 4.22 43.06
CA ILE A 107 2.54 3.63 41.94
C ILE A 107 3.22 2.30 41.60
N PRO A 108 2.56 1.16 41.83
CA PRO A 108 3.17 -0.13 41.53
C PRO A 108 3.46 -0.25 40.03
N PRO A 109 4.61 -0.84 39.65
CA PRO A 109 4.97 -1.00 38.26
C PRO A 109 3.92 -1.85 37.52
N SER A 110 3.45 -1.35 36.37
CA SER A 110 2.62 -2.11 35.43
C SER A 110 3.21 -3.49 35.13
N LYS A 111 2.36 -4.48 34.81
CA LYS A 111 2.79 -5.84 34.46
C LYS A 111 3.86 -5.86 33.35
N LYS A 112 3.86 -4.86 32.46
CA LYS A 112 4.89 -4.68 31.42
C LYS A 112 6.24 -4.24 32.02
N THR A 113 6.24 -3.24 32.91
CA THR A 113 7.47 -2.72 33.55
C THR A 113 8.04 -3.71 34.55
N GLN A 114 7.21 -4.45 35.28
CA GLN A 114 7.66 -5.50 36.20
C GLN A 114 8.35 -6.67 35.47
N LYS A 115 7.85 -7.05 34.28
CA LYS A 115 8.49 -8.06 33.42
C LYS A 115 9.82 -7.54 32.83
N LEU A 116 9.90 -6.26 32.47
CA LEU A 116 11.14 -5.63 31.98
C LEU A 116 12.22 -5.62 33.07
N LEU A 117 11.88 -5.19 34.29
CA LEU A 117 12.79 -5.15 35.43
C LEU A 117 13.28 -6.55 35.83
N ARG A 118 12.43 -7.58 35.74
CA ARG A 118 12.81 -8.98 36.00
C ARG A 118 13.59 -9.64 34.87
N SER A 119 13.62 -9.05 33.67
CA SER A 119 14.23 -9.69 32.50
C SER A 119 15.76 -9.65 32.47
N GLY A 120 16.39 -8.85 33.35
CA GLY A 120 17.85 -8.75 33.46
C GLY A 120 18.55 -8.15 32.23
N LYS A 121 17.80 -7.59 31.27
CA LYS A 121 18.32 -7.04 30.02
C LYS A 121 18.59 -5.54 30.16
N THR A 122 19.64 -5.06 29.49
CA THR A 122 19.99 -3.64 29.49
C THR A 122 18.98 -2.82 28.67
N LEU A 123 18.81 -1.54 29.02
CA LEU A 123 17.92 -0.59 28.31
C LEU A 123 18.18 -0.55 26.79
N SER A 124 19.45 -0.66 26.36
CA SER A 124 19.81 -0.70 24.94
C SER A 124 19.34 -1.96 24.21
N GLN A 125 19.29 -3.11 24.89
CA GLN A 125 18.75 -4.36 24.33
C GLN A 125 17.22 -4.35 24.28
N ILE A 126 16.58 -3.62 25.20
CA ILE A 126 15.14 -3.43 25.22
C ILE A 126 14.71 -2.54 24.05
N ASN A 127 15.39 -1.41 23.84
CA ASN A 127 15.08 -0.50 22.72
C ASN A 127 15.32 -1.17 21.36
N LYS A 128 16.43 -1.89 21.18
CA LYS A 128 16.65 -2.70 19.96
C LYS A 128 15.58 -3.77 19.76
N LYS A 129 15.05 -4.34 20.84
CA LYS A 129 13.99 -5.34 20.74
C LYS A 129 12.65 -4.70 20.39
N LEU A 130 12.35 -3.51 20.92
CA LEU A 130 11.16 -2.72 20.60
C LEU A 130 11.20 -2.23 19.15
N GLU A 131 12.32 -1.65 18.68
CA GLU A 131 12.50 -1.29 17.26
C GLU A 131 12.38 -2.52 16.35
N SER A 132 12.94 -3.66 16.75
CA SER A 132 12.79 -4.91 15.99
C SER A 132 11.40 -5.55 16.09
N ALA A 133 10.59 -5.13 17.07
CA ALA A 133 9.22 -5.57 17.23
C ALA A 133 8.28 -4.67 16.44
N GLU A 134 8.48 -3.35 16.44
CA GLU A 134 7.74 -2.38 15.63
C GLU A 134 7.93 -2.66 14.13
N VAL A 135 9.16 -2.88 13.65
CA VAL A 135 9.41 -3.27 12.24
C VAL A 135 8.84 -4.65 11.88
N LYS A 136 8.58 -5.51 12.87
CA LYS A 136 7.91 -6.80 12.65
C LYS A 136 6.39 -6.65 12.68
N GLU A 137 5.86 -5.85 13.59
CA GLU A 137 4.45 -5.51 13.68
C GLU A 137 4.01 -4.78 12.40
N GLU A 138 4.77 -3.80 11.91
CA GLU A 138 4.49 -3.13 10.62
C GLU A 138 4.46 -4.11 9.43
N LYS A 139 5.39 -5.07 9.38
CA LYS A 139 5.41 -6.09 8.31
C LYS A 139 4.29 -7.10 8.47
N GLU A 140 3.96 -7.47 9.70
CA GLU A 140 2.84 -8.36 10.01
C GLU A 140 1.54 -7.66 9.62
N ASP A 141 1.38 -6.38 9.95
CA ASP A 141 0.23 -5.54 9.59
C ASP A 141 0.11 -5.36 8.07
N GLU A 142 1.20 -5.10 7.35
CA GLU A 142 1.20 -5.07 5.87
C GLU A 142 0.78 -6.42 5.26
N THR A 143 1.23 -7.53 5.85
CA THR A 143 0.82 -8.87 5.39
C THR A 143 -0.64 -9.16 5.71
N LEU A 144 -1.13 -8.75 6.88
CA LEU A 144 -2.52 -8.89 7.29
C LEU A 144 -3.43 -8.02 6.42
N GLU A 145 -3.02 -6.80 6.10
CA GLU A 145 -3.74 -5.92 5.18
C GLU A 145 -3.78 -6.52 3.76
N ALA A 146 -2.64 -7.02 3.26
CA ALA A 146 -2.60 -7.70 1.96
C ALA A 146 -3.48 -8.96 1.92
N GLU A 147 -3.53 -9.73 3.01
CA GLU A 147 -4.42 -10.88 3.15
C GLU A 147 -5.89 -10.45 3.22
N ASN A 148 -6.20 -9.38 3.95
CA ASN A 148 -7.55 -8.81 4.02
C ASN A 148 -8.02 -8.34 2.64
N LEU A 149 -7.17 -7.67 1.86
CA LEU A 149 -7.47 -7.25 0.48
C LEU A 149 -7.57 -8.43 -0.50
N GLN A 150 -6.85 -9.53 -0.25
CA GLN A 150 -7.00 -10.76 -1.03
C GLN A 150 -8.30 -11.50 -0.72
N ASN A 151 -8.72 -11.46 0.55
CA ASN A 151 -9.95 -12.08 1.03
C ASN A 151 -11.19 -11.21 0.83
N ASP A 152 -11.02 -9.92 0.56
CA ASP A 152 -12.09 -9.02 0.17
C ASP A 152 -12.70 -9.48 -1.15
N LEU A 153 -13.83 -10.18 -1.01
CA LEU A 153 -14.49 -10.82 -2.11
C LEU A 153 -14.99 -9.78 -3.10
N GLU A 154 -15.61 -8.69 -2.62
CA GLU A 154 -16.23 -7.64 -3.43
C GLU A 154 -15.17 -6.89 -4.26
N LEU A 155 -14.07 -6.48 -3.63
CA LEU A 155 -12.94 -5.86 -4.32
C LEU A 155 -12.38 -6.78 -5.41
N GLN A 156 -12.15 -8.05 -5.09
CA GLN A 156 -11.65 -9.02 -6.06
C GLN A 156 -12.66 -9.31 -7.18
N GLN A 157 -13.97 -9.18 -6.92
CA GLN A 157 -15.01 -9.28 -7.96
C GLN A 157 -14.93 -8.08 -8.89
N PHE A 158 -14.87 -6.87 -8.34
CA PHE A 158 -14.79 -5.63 -9.09
C PHE A 158 -13.55 -5.58 -9.97
N LEU A 159 -12.35 -5.88 -9.42
CA LEU A 159 -11.09 -5.80 -10.17
C LEU A 159 -11.09 -6.71 -11.41
N ARG A 160 -11.57 -7.95 -11.29
CA ARG A 160 -11.63 -8.90 -12.43
C ARG A 160 -12.77 -8.59 -13.40
N GLU A 161 -13.87 -8.02 -12.92
CA GLU A 161 -15.09 -7.73 -13.69
C GLU A 161 -15.05 -6.36 -14.37
N SER A 162 -14.19 -5.45 -13.90
CA SER A 162 -13.99 -4.08 -14.39
C SER A 162 -14.03 -3.94 -15.90
N HIS A 163 -13.36 -4.84 -16.63
CA HIS A 163 -13.30 -4.81 -18.09
C HIS A 163 -14.65 -5.14 -18.76
N LEU A 164 -15.45 -6.03 -18.15
CA LEU A 164 -16.80 -6.34 -18.62
C LEU A 164 -17.75 -5.19 -18.27
N LEU A 165 -17.69 -4.67 -17.04
CA LEU A 165 -18.52 -3.55 -16.62
C LEU A 165 -18.26 -2.33 -17.51
N SER A 166 -17.00 -1.96 -17.71
CA SER A 166 -16.60 -0.86 -18.60
C SER A 166 -17.05 -1.10 -20.05
N ALA A 167 -16.94 -2.32 -20.57
CA ALA A 167 -17.36 -2.62 -21.94
C ALA A 167 -18.88 -2.54 -22.17
N PHE A 168 -19.70 -2.69 -21.13
CA PHE A 168 -21.16 -2.72 -21.23
C PHE A 168 -21.87 -1.51 -20.58
N SER A 169 -21.22 -0.78 -19.66
CA SER A 169 -21.74 0.45 -19.07
C SER A 169 -21.76 1.60 -20.09
N ASN A 170 -20.81 1.62 -21.02
CA ASN A 170 -20.58 2.75 -21.92
C ASN A 170 -21.11 2.53 -23.36
N SER A 171 -22.18 1.75 -23.54
CA SER A 171 -22.72 1.45 -24.88
C SER A 171 -23.38 2.67 -25.57
N GLY A 172 -23.43 3.84 -24.92
CA GLY A 172 -24.01 5.09 -25.45
C GLY A 172 -22.98 6.10 -25.99
N ASN A 173 -21.78 6.20 -25.42
CA ASN A 173 -20.76 7.16 -25.87
C ASN A 173 -19.55 6.44 -26.49
N SER A 174 -19.29 6.73 -27.76
CA SER A 174 -18.22 6.12 -28.57
C SER A 174 -16.84 6.74 -28.34
N SER A 175 -16.63 7.46 -27.23
CA SER A 175 -15.32 7.96 -26.84
C SER A 175 -14.66 6.95 -25.90
N ALA A 176 -13.49 6.47 -26.30
CA ALA A 176 -12.62 5.59 -25.54
C ALA A 176 -12.24 6.24 -24.21
N ASP A 177 -13.11 6.12 -23.21
CA ASP A 177 -12.84 6.68 -21.91
C ASP A 177 -11.83 5.79 -21.21
N SER A 178 -10.62 6.32 -21.08
CA SER A 178 -9.48 5.69 -20.44
C SER A 178 -9.87 5.24 -19.03
N GLY A 179 -9.29 4.16 -18.52
CA GLY A 179 -9.50 3.69 -17.14
C GLY A 179 -9.24 4.77 -16.07
N VAL A 180 -8.58 5.88 -16.44
CA VAL A 180 -8.39 7.08 -15.63
C VAL A 180 -9.67 7.91 -15.45
N SER A 181 -10.51 8.05 -16.48
CA SER A 181 -11.85 8.68 -16.35
C SER A 181 -12.73 7.87 -15.39
N LEU A 182 -12.66 6.54 -15.50
CA LEU A 182 -13.33 5.61 -14.58
C LEU A 182 -12.97 5.87 -13.11
N THR A 183 -11.68 6.02 -12.82
CA THR A 183 -11.20 6.29 -11.46
C THR A 183 -11.56 7.69 -10.98
N LEU A 184 -11.55 8.69 -11.86
CA LEU A 184 -11.92 10.07 -11.49
C LEU A 184 -13.43 10.21 -11.25
N GLN A 185 -14.26 9.54 -12.05
CA GLN A 185 -15.72 9.50 -11.86
C GLN A 185 -16.11 8.68 -10.61
N SER A 186 -15.33 7.65 -10.28
CA SER A 186 -15.48 6.90 -9.03
C SER A 186 -15.05 7.68 -7.79
N ILE A 187 -14.09 8.61 -7.89
CA ILE A 187 -13.55 9.37 -6.76
C ILE A 187 -14.29 10.70 -6.56
N GLY A 188 -14.82 11.30 -7.64
CA GLY A 188 -15.56 12.57 -7.60
C GLY A 188 -17.00 12.45 -7.09
N GLY A 189 -17.19 11.82 -5.93
CA GLY A 189 -18.48 11.43 -5.32
C GLY A 189 -19.50 12.55 -5.15
N GLY A 190 -20.16 12.95 -6.24
CA GLY A 190 -21.03 14.12 -6.26
C GLY A 190 -22.38 13.96 -6.94
N ASN A 191 -22.61 13.02 -7.86
CA ASN A 191 -23.91 12.89 -8.52
C ASN A 191 -24.18 11.43 -8.91
N ASP A 192 -25.46 11.07 -9.04
CA ASP A 192 -26.06 9.77 -9.42
C ASP A 192 -25.53 9.13 -10.74
N ASP A 193 -24.45 9.65 -11.31
CA ASP A 193 -23.75 9.20 -12.52
C ASP A 193 -22.52 8.30 -12.21
N GLY A 194 -22.38 7.83 -10.97
CA GLY A 194 -21.33 6.90 -10.58
C GLY A 194 -21.45 5.54 -11.29
N ILE A 195 -20.32 4.88 -11.56
CA ILE A 195 -20.35 3.55 -12.18
C ILE A 195 -20.99 2.55 -11.24
N ILE A 196 -22.03 1.92 -11.75
CA ILE A 196 -22.76 0.86 -11.09
C ILE A 196 -21.94 -0.43 -11.14
N TYR A 197 -21.48 -0.91 -9.98
CA TYR A 197 -20.75 -2.17 -9.85
C TYR A 197 -21.45 -3.22 -8.97
N GLN A 198 -22.41 -2.79 -8.14
CA GLN A 198 -23.14 -3.68 -7.25
C GLN A 198 -24.17 -4.54 -7.99
N ASP A 199 -24.31 -5.79 -7.57
CA ASP A 199 -25.13 -6.81 -8.27
C ASP A 199 -26.59 -6.43 -8.47
N ASP A 200 -27.17 -5.73 -7.50
CA ASP A 200 -28.58 -5.33 -7.51
C ASP A 200 -28.84 -4.19 -8.49
N GLN A 201 -27.78 -3.46 -8.85
CA GLN A 201 -27.85 -2.30 -9.72
C GLN A 201 -27.33 -2.62 -11.14
N VAL A 202 -26.43 -3.60 -11.31
CA VAL A 202 -25.92 -4.00 -12.62
C VAL A 202 -27.03 -4.62 -13.46
N ILE A 203 -27.35 -4.02 -14.61
CA ILE A 203 -28.46 -4.44 -15.48
C ILE A 203 -28.03 -5.17 -16.76
N GLY A 204 -28.96 -5.95 -17.31
CA GLY A 204 -28.92 -6.46 -18.69
C GLY A 204 -27.74 -7.39 -19.02
N LYS A 205 -27.00 -7.04 -20.08
CA LYS A 205 -25.87 -7.85 -20.59
C LYS A 205 -24.69 -7.87 -19.63
N ALA A 206 -24.42 -6.78 -18.91
CA ALA A 206 -23.36 -6.75 -17.91
C ALA A 206 -23.64 -7.81 -16.83
N ARG A 207 -24.87 -7.81 -16.30
CA ARG A 207 -25.32 -8.75 -15.25
C ARG A 207 -25.18 -10.21 -15.64
N SER A 208 -25.61 -10.57 -16.85
CA SER A 208 -25.54 -11.97 -17.30
C SER A 208 -24.10 -12.44 -17.49
N ARG A 209 -23.20 -11.56 -17.94
CA ARG A 209 -21.78 -11.87 -18.15
C ARG A 209 -20.99 -11.91 -16.86
N THR A 210 -21.25 -11.00 -15.92
CA THR A 210 -20.61 -11.02 -14.61
C THR A 210 -21.00 -12.30 -13.87
N LEU A 211 -22.29 -12.63 -13.82
CA LEU A 211 -22.78 -13.87 -13.22
C LEU A 211 -22.19 -15.11 -13.89
N GLU A 212 -22.14 -15.15 -15.22
CA GLU A 212 -21.49 -16.24 -15.97
C GLU A 212 -20.01 -16.38 -15.57
N MET A 213 -19.26 -15.27 -15.53
CA MET A 213 -17.84 -15.30 -15.19
C MET A 213 -17.61 -15.78 -13.75
N ARG A 214 -18.47 -15.38 -12.82
CA ARG A 214 -18.42 -15.83 -11.41
C ARG A 214 -18.66 -17.33 -11.30
N LEU A 215 -19.72 -17.84 -11.91
CA LEU A 215 -20.02 -19.28 -11.93
C LEU A 215 -18.91 -20.09 -12.62
N ASN A 216 -18.35 -19.59 -13.71
CA ASN A 216 -17.23 -20.23 -14.41
C ASN A 216 -15.96 -20.28 -13.52
N ARG A 217 -15.68 -19.24 -12.73
CA ARG A 217 -14.54 -19.24 -11.79
C ARG A 217 -14.75 -20.25 -10.66
N LEU A 218 -15.92 -20.24 -10.03
CA LEU A 218 -16.23 -21.15 -8.93
C LEU A 218 -16.25 -22.61 -9.37
N SER A 219 -16.90 -22.89 -10.50
CA SER A 219 -16.98 -24.25 -11.05
C SER A 219 -15.63 -24.81 -11.51
N ARG A 220 -14.66 -23.95 -11.84
CA ARG A 220 -13.31 -24.37 -12.24
C ARG A 220 -12.53 -25.12 -11.16
N VAL A 221 -12.82 -24.88 -9.88
CA VAL A 221 -12.08 -25.50 -8.77
C VAL A 221 -12.37 -27.00 -8.68
N ASN A 222 -13.65 -27.38 -8.73
CA ASN A 222 -14.08 -28.77 -8.53
C ASN A 222 -14.49 -29.47 -9.84
N GLY A 223 -14.80 -28.71 -10.89
CA GLY A 223 -15.28 -29.27 -12.15
C GLY A 223 -14.15 -29.80 -13.05
N HIS A 224 -14.53 -30.70 -13.96
CA HIS A 224 -13.60 -31.23 -14.96
C HIS A 224 -13.36 -30.22 -16.10
N GLU A 225 -12.10 -29.96 -16.45
CA GLU A 225 -11.70 -28.90 -17.40
C GLU A 225 -12.46 -28.97 -18.74
N GLU A 226 -12.59 -30.17 -19.31
CA GLU A 226 -13.30 -30.40 -20.58
C GLU A 226 -14.82 -30.15 -20.50
N LYS A 227 -15.41 -30.23 -19.31
CA LYS A 227 -16.86 -30.05 -19.12
C LYS A 227 -17.23 -28.60 -18.80
N ILE A 228 -16.38 -27.89 -18.06
CA ILE A 228 -16.60 -26.49 -17.68
C ILE A 228 -16.34 -25.56 -18.86
N SER A 229 -15.22 -25.75 -19.56
CA SER A 229 -14.76 -24.85 -20.63
C SER A 229 -15.22 -25.29 -22.02
N LYS A 230 -16.50 -25.62 -22.16
CA LYS A 230 -17.09 -26.00 -23.46
C LYS A 230 -17.26 -24.77 -24.35
N LEU A 231 -16.61 -24.79 -25.50
CA LEU A 231 -16.76 -23.74 -26.52
C LEU A 231 -18.09 -23.90 -27.27
N GLU A 232 -18.61 -22.78 -27.76
CA GLU A 232 -19.72 -22.76 -28.70
C GLU A 232 -19.34 -23.53 -29.98
N LYS A 233 -20.29 -24.31 -30.51
CA LYS A 233 -20.10 -25.06 -31.76
C LYS A 233 -20.10 -24.08 -32.94
N VAL A 234 -18.90 -23.81 -33.46
CA VAL A 234 -18.68 -22.93 -34.61
C VAL A 234 -18.04 -23.75 -35.75
N PRO A 235 -18.50 -23.62 -37.01
CA PRO A 235 -17.86 -24.26 -38.16
C PRO A 235 -16.36 -23.92 -38.28
N MET A 236 -15.57 -24.87 -38.79
CA MET A 236 -14.10 -24.77 -38.75
C MET A 236 -13.56 -23.52 -39.46
N HIS A 237 -13.99 -23.25 -40.70
CA HIS A 237 -13.51 -22.11 -41.49
C HIS A 237 -13.84 -20.76 -40.82
N ILE A 238 -15.04 -20.66 -40.24
CA ILE A 238 -15.48 -19.48 -39.51
C ILE A 238 -14.66 -19.31 -38.23
N ARG A 239 -14.47 -20.37 -37.44
CA ARG A 239 -13.68 -20.32 -36.21
C ARG A 239 -12.23 -19.91 -36.50
N LYS A 240 -11.62 -20.47 -37.54
CA LYS A 240 -10.26 -20.08 -37.99
C LYS A 240 -10.23 -18.59 -38.36
N GLY A 241 -11.16 -18.11 -39.17
CA GLY A 241 -11.25 -16.69 -39.52
C GLY A 241 -11.46 -15.77 -38.31
N MET A 242 -12.25 -16.19 -37.32
CA MET A 242 -12.43 -15.46 -36.06
C MET A 242 -11.13 -15.37 -35.25
N ILE A 243 -10.41 -16.50 -35.14
CA ILE A 243 -9.09 -16.55 -34.47
C ILE A 243 -8.11 -15.64 -35.21
N ASP A 244 -7.96 -15.77 -36.53
CA ASP A 244 -6.98 -15.01 -37.31
C ASP A 244 -7.26 -13.50 -37.23
N LYS A 245 -8.52 -13.09 -37.33
CA LYS A 245 -8.92 -11.67 -37.19
C LYS A 245 -8.75 -11.15 -35.76
N HIS A 246 -8.94 -11.99 -34.74
CA HIS A 246 -8.69 -11.62 -33.35
C HIS A 246 -7.20 -11.50 -33.04
N VAL A 247 -6.38 -12.43 -33.51
CA VAL A 247 -4.92 -12.37 -33.42
C VAL A 247 -4.37 -11.15 -34.15
N LYS A 248 -4.87 -10.82 -35.35
CA LYS A 248 -4.49 -9.58 -36.06
C LYS A 248 -4.79 -8.33 -35.23
N ARG A 249 -5.96 -8.27 -34.56
CA ARG A 249 -6.31 -7.16 -33.65
C ARG A 249 -5.41 -7.09 -32.44
N ILE A 250 -5.10 -8.23 -31.81
CA ILE A 250 -4.16 -8.30 -30.69
C ILE A 250 -2.78 -7.79 -31.12
N LYS A 251 -2.26 -8.28 -32.25
CA LYS A 251 -0.95 -7.86 -32.77
C LYS A 251 -0.90 -6.36 -33.06
N LYS A 252 -1.96 -5.80 -33.68
CA LYS A 252 -2.06 -4.36 -33.91
C LYS A 252 -2.02 -3.60 -32.58
N TYR A 253 -2.83 -3.99 -31.61
CA TYR A 253 -2.88 -3.37 -30.28
C TYR A 253 -1.54 -3.46 -29.53
N GLU A 254 -0.87 -4.62 -29.59
CA GLU A 254 0.44 -4.82 -28.96
C GLU A 254 1.56 -4.03 -29.65
N GLN A 255 1.51 -3.94 -30.98
CA GLN A 255 2.46 -3.15 -31.76
C GLN A 255 2.27 -1.66 -31.49
N GLU A 256 1.04 -1.17 -31.52
CA GLU A 256 0.68 0.23 -31.24
C GLU A 256 1.07 0.65 -29.81
N ALA A 257 0.84 -0.23 -28.83
CA ALA A 257 1.31 0.03 -27.47
C ALA A 257 2.85 0.00 -27.36
N ALA A 258 3.51 -0.91 -28.07
CA ALA A 258 4.96 -1.01 -28.04
C ALA A 258 5.65 0.18 -28.72
N GLU A 259 5.13 0.66 -29.85
CA GLU A 259 5.63 1.86 -30.54
C GLU A 259 5.29 3.14 -29.76
N GLY A 260 4.16 3.17 -29.06
CA GLY A 260 3.77 4.28 -28.19
C GLY A 260 4.43 4.27 -26.80
N GLY A 261 5.27 3.28 -26.48
CA GLY A 261 5.90 3.16 -25.16
C GLY A 261 4.93 2.83 -24.01
N ILE A 262 3.72 2.35 -24.31
CA ILE A 262 2.70 1.99 -23.34
C ILE A 262 2.97 0.58 -22.80
N VAL A 263 3.06 0.45 -21.47
CA VAL A 263 3.28 -0.83 -20.82
C VAL A 263 1.98 -1.62 -20.73
N LEU A 264 1.92 -2.76 -21.41
CA LEU A 264 0.78 -3.70 -21.35
C LEU A 264 0.97 -4.77 -20.26
N SER A 265 -0.16 -5.31 -19.77
CA SER A 265 -0.15 -6.46 -18.86
C SER A 265 0.52 -7.70 -19.49
N LYS A 266 1.12 -8.57 -18.68
CA LYS A 266 1.80 -9.77 -19.19
C LYS A 266 0.80 -10.91 -19.42
N VAL A 267 0.97 -11.66 -20.51
CA VAL A 267 0.15 -12.83 -20.85
C VAL A 267 1.01 -14.09 -20.93
N LYS A 268 0.43 -15.26 -20.65
CA LYS A 268 1.15 -16.53 -20.78
C LYS A 268 1.32 -16.89 -22.26
N LYS A 269 2.47 -17.47 -22.62
CA LYS A 269 2.73 -17.91 -24.00
C LYS A 269 1.70 -18.96 -24.43
N GLY A 270 0.98 -18.68 -25.52
CA GLY A 270 -0.09 -19.53 -26.06
C GLY A 270 -1.50 -18.99 -25.78
N GLN A 271 -1.66 -18.12 -24.77
CA GLN A 271 -2.93 -17.46 -24.47
C GLN A 271 -3.13 -16.22 -25.32
N PHE A 272 -4.39 -15.97 -25.68
CA PHE A 272 -4.78 -14.71 -26.33
C PHE A 272 -4.84 -13.58 -25.30
N ARG A 273 -4.30 -12.42 -25.64
CA ARG A 273 -4.48 -11.21 -24.84
C ARG A 273 -5.96 -10.83 -24.81
N LYS A 274 -6.47 -10.60 -23.61
CA LYS A 274 -7.82 -10.04 -23.43
C LYS A 274 -7.73 -8.53 -23.70
N ILE A 275 -8.31 -8.10 -24.82
CA ILE A 275 -8.45 -6.70 -25.22
C ILE A 275 -9.94 -6.32 -25.12
N GLU A 276 -10.27 -5.04 -25.24
CA GLU A 276 -11.67 -4.57 -25.19
C GLU A 276 -12.59 -5.37 -26.12
N SER A 277 -12.14 -5.62 -27.36
CA SER A 277 -12.91 -6.38 -28.34
C SER A 277 -13.09 -7.87 -28.00
N THR A 278 -12.34 -8.41 -27.03
CA THR A 278 -12.56 -9.74 -26.45
C THR A 278 -13.81 -9.72 -25.58
N TYR A 279 -13.94 -8.73 -24.69
CA TYR A 279 -15.07 -8.55 -23.77
C TYR A 279 -16.34 -8.14 -24.50
N LYS A 280 -16.26 -7.14 -25.39
CA LYS A 280 -17.42 -6.60 -26.13
C LYS A 280 -18.06 -7.61 -27.10
N LYS A 281 -17.26 -8.49 -27.72
CA LYS A 281 -17.74 -9.45 -28.74
C LYS A 281 -17.96 -10.86 -28.20
N ASP A 282 -17.71 -11.10 -26.92
CA ASP A 282 -17.76 -12.43 -26.30
C ASP A 282 -17.02 -13.49 -27.13
N ILE A 283 -15.79 -13.15 -27.54
CA ILE A 283 -15.05 -14.00 -28.48
C ILE A 283 -14.55 -15.28 -27.80
N GLU A 284 -14.25 -15.21 -26.49
CA GLU A 284 -13.65 -16.32 -25.74
C GLU A 284 -14.56 -17.55 -25.66
N ARG A 285 -15.89 -17.37 -25.66
CA ARG A 285 -16.86 -18.47 -25.74
C ARG A 285 -16.76 -19.25 -27.05
N ARG A 286 -16.34 -18.61 -28.15
CA ARG A 286 -16.28 -19.18 -29.50
C ARG A 286 -14.90 -19.71 -29.88
N ILE A 287 -13.85 -18.99 -29.49
CA ILE A 287 -12.45 -19.31 -29.85
C ILE A 287 -11.64 -19.91 -28.70
N GLY A 288 -12.12 -19.79 -27.45
CA GLY A 288 -11.38 -20.18 -26.25
C GLY A 288 -10.36 -19.13 -25.79
N GLY A 289 -9.70 -19.38 -24.65
CA GLY A 289 -8.61 -18.52 -24.16
C GLY A 289 -7.25 -18.80 -24.82
N SER A 290 -7.10 -19.95 -25.46
CA SER A 290 -5.90 -20.39 -26.15
C SER A 290 -6.22 -21.51 -27.13
N ILE A 291 -5.28 -21.82 -28.02
CA ILE A 291 -5.42 -22.96 -28.94
C ILE A 291 -4.99 -24.23 -28.20
N LYS A 292 -5.94 -24.89 -27.52
CA LYS A 292 -5.71 -26.09 -26.69
C LYS A 292 -4.92 -27.19 -27.39
N ALA A 293 -5.08 -27.36 -28.71
CA ALA A 293 -4.30 -28.34 -29.48
C ALA A 293 -2.79 -28.04 -29.47
N LYS A 294 -2.40 -26.77 -29.68
CA LYS A 294 -1.01 -26.33 -29.61
C LYS A 294 -0.48 -26.34 -28.17
N ASP A 295 -1.32 -26.02 -27.21
CA ASP A 295 -0.93 -26.08 -25.79
C ASP A 295 -0.70 -27.51 -25.32
N LYS A 296 -1.51 -28.47 -25.79
CA LYS A 296 -1.33 -29.90 -25.51
C LYS A 296 -0.06 -30.45 -26.15
N GLU A 297 0.21 -30.08 -27.40
CA GLU A 297 1.46 -30.42 -28.07
C GLU A 297 2.67 -29.81 -27.34
N ARG A 298 2.58 -28.55 -26.91
CA ARG A 298 3.66 -27.91 -26.15
C ARG A 298 3.84 -28.46 -24.74
N GLY A 299 2.75 -28.91 -24.12
CA GLY A 299 2.77 -29.58 -22.81
C GLY A 299 3.31 -31.00 -22.87
N THR A 300 3.36 -31.62 -24.07
CA THR A 300 3.94 -32.95 -24.23
C THR A 300 5.45 -32.92 -24.06
N LYS A 301 6.00 -34.01 -23.52
CA LYS A 301 7.46 -34.14 -23.38
C LYS A 301 8.06 -34.53 -24.72
N ARG A 302 9.24 -34.00 -25.04
CA ARG A 302 9.99 -34.37 -26.23
C ARG A 302 10.24 -35.87 -26.26
N GLU A 303 9.99 -36.51 -27.39
CA GLU A 303 10.37 -37.90 -27.63
C GLU A 303 11.90 -38.02 -27.65
N ARG A 304 12.44 -38.87 -26.77
CA ARG A 304 13.90 -38.98 -26.54
C ARG A 304 14.57 -40.11 -27.34
N GLY A 305 13.82 -40.76 -28.22
CA GLY A 305 14.26 -41.97 -28.93
C GLY A 305 14.43 -43.17 -27.99
N LEU A 306 14.84 -44.30 -28.56
CA LEU A 306 15.13 -45.52 -27.80
C LEU A 306 16.51 -45.41 -27.14
N LYS A 307 16.60 -45.81 -25.86
CA LYS A 307 17.87 -45.83 -25.12
C LYS A 307 18.67 -47.07 -25.49
N ILE A 308 19.80 -46.90 -26.19
CA ILE A 308 20.64 -47.99 -26.70
C ILE A 308 21.69 -48.44 -25.67
N SER A 309 22.58 -47.54 -25.24
CA SER A 309 23.67 -47.90 -24.32
C SER A 309 23.24 -47.82 -22.85
N SER A 310 23.63 -48.85 -22.09
CA SER A 310 23.54 -48.89 -20.62
C SER A 310 24.89 -48.75 -19.93
N VAL A 311 26.00 -48.89 -20.66
CA VAL A 311 27.36 -48.87 -20.11
C VAL A 311 27.90 -47.44 -20.06
N GLY A 312 27.78 -46.79 -18.90
CA GLY A 312 28.34 -45.47 -18.66
C GLY A 312 27.47 -44.29 -19.12
N ARG A 313 28.06 -43.09 -19.11
CA ARG A 313 27.39 -41.83 -19.46
C ARG A 313 27.87 -41.35 -20.83
N SER A 314 26.94 -41.21 -21.78
CA SER A 314 27.23 -40.56 -23.05
C SER A 314 27.22 -39.05 -22.86
N THR A 315 28.37 -38.42 -23.06
CA THR A 315 28.57 -36.98 -22.94
C THR A 315 29.09 -36.42 -24.27
N ARG A 316 29.22 -35.09 -24.36
CA ARG A 316 29.83 -34.45 -25.55
C ARG A 316 31.27 -34.91 -25.83
N ASN A 317 32.00 -35.39 -24.82
CA ASN A 317 33.40 -35.87 -24.94
C ASN A 317 33.48 -37.37 -25.27
N GLY A 318 32.34 -38.03 -25.51
CA GLY A 318 32.26 -39.47 -25.77
C GLY A 318 31.64 -40.26 -24.63
N LEU A 319 31.85 -41.58 -24.67
CA LEU A 319 31.29 -42.53 -23.70
C LEU A 319 32.22 -42.67 -22.49
N ILE A 320 31.77 -42.19 -21.34
CA ILE A 320 32.52 -42.28 -20.09
C ILE A 320 32.06 -43.53 -19.34
N VAL A 321 32.93 -44.54 -19.30
CA VAL A 321 32.73 -45.77 -18.51
C VAL A 321 33.44 -45.61 -17.18
N SER A 322 32.73 -45.85 -16.07
CA SER A 322 33.33 -45.71 -14.73
C SER A 322 34.36 -46.81 -14.49
N LYS A 323 35.42 -46.53 -13.71
CA LYS A 323 36.42 -47.56 -13.32
C LYS A 323 35.75 -48.79 -12.70
N ARG A 324 34.66 -48.59 -11.96
CA ARG A 324 33.84 -49.67 -11.38
C ARG A 324 33.13 -50.51 -12.45
N ASP A 325 32.54 -49.88 -13.47
CA ASP A 325 31.91 -50.62 -14.57
C ASP A 325 32.95 -51.37 -15.41
N ILE A 326 34.12 -50.78 -15.62
CA ILE A 326 35.26 -51.46 -16.27
C ILE A 326 35.68 -52.68 -15.44
N ALA A 327 35.89 -52.53 -14.14
CA ALA A 327 36.28 -53.64 -13.25
C ALA A 327 35.22 -54.76 -13.21
N ARG A 328 33.93 -54.39 -13.14
CA ARG A 328 32.79 -55.32 -13.16
C ARG A 328 32.72 -56.14 -14.45
N ILE A 329 32.92 -55.51 -15.60
CA ILE A 329 32.78 -56.18 -16.91
C ILE A 329 34.07 -56.91 -17.30
N SER A 330 35.24 -56.37 -16.97
CA SER A 330 36.55 -57.01 -17.21
C SER A 330 36.85 -58.19 -16.28
N GLY A 331 36.07 -58.35 -15.20
CA GLY A 331 36.25 -59.45 -14.25
C GLY A 331 37.48 -59.33 -13.34
N SER A 332 38.09 -58.14 -13.28
CA SER A 332 39.24 -57.85 -12.39
C SER A 332 38.84 -57.72 -10.92
N ASP A 333 37.56 -57.47 -10.63
CA ASP A 333 36.96 -57.50 -9.29
C ASP A 333 36.63 -58.94 -8.83
N LYS A 334 37.60 -59.86 -8.89
CA LYS A 334 37.53 -61.13 -8.13
C LYS A 334 37.99 -60.89 -6.70
N GLY A 335 37.27 -60.10 -5.90
CA GLY A 335 37.68 -59.85 -4.52
C GLY A 335 36.97 -58.72 -3.78
N GLY A 336 35.64 -58.75 -3.71
CA GLY A 336 34.88 -57.76 -2.94
C GLY A 336 33.68 -58.37 -2.26
N LYS A 337 33.89 -58.87 -1.02
CA LYS A 337 32.90 -59.46 -0.11
C LYS A 337 31.52 -58.78 -0.22
N PHE A 338 30.50 -59.61 -0.47
CA PHE A 338 29.12 -59.32 -0.15
C PHE A 338 29.05 -58.77 1.29
N ASN A 339 28.83 -57.48 1.44
CA ASN A 339 28.61 -56.89 2.75
C ASN A 339 27.18 -57.23 3.17
N SER A 340 27.03 -58.34 3.89
CA SER A 340 25.79 -58.71 4.57
C SER A 340 25.35 -57.55 5.45
N LYS A 341 24.21 -56.93 5.14
CA LYS A 341 23.50 -56.03 6.04
C LYS A 341 23.19 -56.80 7.33
N LYS A 342 24.01 -56.57 8.36
CA LYS A 342 23.62 -56.85 9.75
C LYS A 342 22.41 -55.96 10.05
N LYS A 343 21.23 -56.58 10.14
CA LYS A 343 20.11 -56.05 10.93
C LYS A 343 20.62 -55.88 12.37
N THR A 344 20.93 -54.67 12.79
CA THR A 344 20.96 -54.32 14.21
C THR A 344 19.64 -53.65 14.54
N ARG A 345 18.81 -54.37 15.29
CA ARG A 345 17.72 -53.82 16.08
C ARG A 345 18.32 -52.82 17.07
N ARG A 346 17.87 -51.57 17.02
CA ARG A 346 17.51 -50.78 18.20
C ARG A 346 16.65 -49.61 17.76
#